data_AF-A0A5N5T3X4-F1
#
_entry.id   AF-A0A5N5T3X4-F1
#
_cell.length_a   1.000
_cell.length_b   1.000
_cell.length_c   1.000
_cell.angle_alpha   90.00
_cell.angle_beta   90.00
_cell.angle_gamma   90.00
#
_symmetry.space_group_name_H-M   'P 1'
#
loop_
_entity.id
_entity.type
_entity.pdbx_description
1 polymer ?
#
loop_
_entity_poly.entity_id
_entity_poly.type
_entity_poly.pdbx_seq_one_letter_code
_entity_poly.pdbx_strand_id
1 'polypeptide(L)'
;VEPTSSSKMIAGGSSSPVVKDIRPVRKAAIAARKKFLICGDVSSLPPMDGMNVWESLQGESSSPRKEILVNIDPFINGGSIRVGEWKLLFTGRALKEFNPNVFDRIAELQYEAEVTCGEIPENATATCNDISHPCLFNISSDPCEFYDVSGLYPSVVETLMSKLKSYNSTAVLPSNKPFDPRANPIFWNNTWTNWFDYIDQNSLTNEILLSWMQIYN
;
A
#
# COMPACT_ATOMS: atom_id res chain seq x y z
N VAL A 1 71.70 -4.78 -13.00
CA VAL A 1 71.46 -4.44 -14.42
C VAL A 1 71.13 -5.75 -15.12
N GLU A 2 69.85 -6.02 -15.34
CA GLU A 2 69.38 -7.03 -16.29
C GLU A 2 69.82 -6.62 -17.73
N PRO A 3 69.90 -7.52 -18.75
CA PRO A 3 68.82 -8.45 -19.10
C PRO A 3 69.18 -9.80 -19.80
N THR A 4 68.08 -10.49 -20.03
CA THR A 4 67.69 -11.78 -20.65
C THR A 4 68.23 -12.18 -22.04
N SER A 5 68.28 -13.49 -22.31
CA SER A 5 67.95 -14.10 -23.62
C SER A 5 67.74 -15.63 -23.59
N SER A 6 66.49 -16.04 -23.88
CA SER A 6 65.97 -17.13 -24.73
C SER A 6 66.36 -18.64 -24.61
N SER A 7 65.28 -19.45 -24.70
CA SER A 7 65.13 -20.76 -25.37
C SER A 7 65.15 -22.07 -24.53
N LYS A 8 63.98 -22.74 -24.43
CA LYS A 8 63.73 -24.09 -25.02
C LYS A 8 62.28 -24.59 -24.81
N MET A 9 61.73 -25.15 -25.90
CA MET A 9 60.50 -25.94 -26.02
C MET A 9 60.67 -27.36 -25.43
N ILE A 10 59.60 -27.99 -24.88
CA ILE A 10 59.20 -29.41 -25.10
C ILE A 10 57.67 -29.54 -24.90
N ALA A 11 57.04 -30.39 -25.71
CA ALA A 11 55.60 -30.59 -25.91
C ALA A 11 54.92 -31.61 -24.97
N GLY A 12 53.58 -31.54 -24.90
CA GLY A 12 52.68 -32.70 -24.80
C GLY A 12 52.10 -33.05 -23.43
N GLY A 13 50.77 -33.02 -23.29
CA GLY A 13 50.08 -33.58 -22.12
C GLY A 13 48.62 -33.15 -21.98
N SER A 14 47.72 -34.07 -22.30
CA SER A 14 46.26 -33.95 -22.39
C SER A 14 45.50 -33.65 -21.10
N SER A 15 44.26 -33.19 -21.30
CA SER A 15 43.06 -33.33 -20.44
C SER A 15 42.85 -32.30 -19.32
N SER A 16 42.08 -31.26 -19.65
CA SER A 16 41.33 -30.45 -18.69
C SER A 16 40.27 -31.31 -17.98
N PRO A 17 40.13 -31.23 -16.64
CA PRO A 17 39.03 -31.86 -15.96
C PRO A 17 37.75 -31.05 -16.15
N VAL A 18 36.75 -31.76 -16.66
CA VAL A 18 35.34 -31.43 -16.86
C VAL A 18 34.74 -30.77 -15.62
N VAL A 19 34.19 -29.56 -15.78
CA VAL A 19 33.26 -28.94 -14.83
C VAL A 19 32.01 -29.81 -14.78
N LYS A 20 31.85 -30.57 -13.69
CA LYS A 20 30.63 -31.36 -13.45
C LYS A 20 29.47 -30.40 -13.19
N ASP A 21 28.49 -30.51 -14.07
CA ASP A 21 27.19 -29.82 -14.07
C ASP A 21 26.42 -30.09 -12.76
N ILE A 22 26.41 -29.11 -11.84
CA ILE A 22 25.58 -29.14 -10.61
C ILE A 22 24.19 -28.57 -10.94
N ARG A 23 23.49 -29.15 -11.91
CA ARG A 23 22.09 -28.84 -12.20
C ARG A 23 21.27 -30.11 -12.41
N PRO A 24 20.86 -30.77 -11.32
CA PRO A 24 19.44 -31.16 -11.25
C PRO A 24 18.78 -31.13 -9.85
N VAL A 25 19.40 -30.58 -8.79
CA VAL A 25 18.81 -30.67 -7.42
C VAL A 25 17.90 -29.48 -7.07
N ARG A 26 18.02 -28.33 -7.76
CA ARG A 26 17.23 -27.12 -7.43
C ARG A 26 15.77 -27.14 -7.92
N LYS A 27 15.40 -28.02 -8.86
CA LYS A 27 14.02 -28.07 -9.38
C LYS A 27 13.05 -28.80 -8.45
N ALA A 28 13.51 -29.80 -7.70
CA ALA A 28 12.65 -30.59 -6.81
C ALA A 28 12.20 -29.82 -5.56
N ALA A 29 13.05 -28.93 -5.03
CA ALA A 29 12.74 -28.18 -3.81
C ALA A 29 11.71 -27.04 -4.00
N ILE A 30 11.54 -26.54 -5.24
CA ILE A 30 10.58 -25.47 -5.55
C ILE A 30 9.14 -26.03 -5.59
N ALA A 31 8.96 -27.28 -6.04
CA ALA A 31 7.63 -27.91 -6.10
C ALA A 31 6.99 -28.18 -4.73
N ALA A 32 7.80 -28.26 -3.65
CA ALA A 32 7.33 -28.59 -2.30
C ALA A 32 6.85 -27.36 -1.48
N ARG A 33 6.94 -26.14 -2.01
CA ARG A 33 6.45 -24.92 -1.33
C ARG A 33 5.02 -24.52 -1.70
N LYS A 34 4.21 -25.48 -2.18
CA LYS A 34 2.81 -25.21 -2.52
C LYS A 34 1.91 -25.39 -1.31
N LYS A 35 1.27 -24.27 -0.96
CA LYS A 35 0.01 -24.15 -0.19
C LYS A 35 0.15 -24.26 1.33
N PHE A 36 0.58 -23.16 1.96
CA PHE A 36 0.28 -22.91 3.37
C PHE A 36 0.00 -21.43 3.64
N LEU A 37 -0.99 -20.90 2.93
CA LEU A 37 -1.76 -19.74 3.39
C LEU A 37 -3.23 -20.19 3.35
N ILE A 38 -3.97 -19.79 4.39
CA ILE A 38 -5.27 -20.31 4.83
C ILE A 38 -6.14 -20.85 3.67
N CYS A 39 -6.55 -22.13 3.76
CA CYS A 39 -7.33 -22.85 2.74
C CYS A 39 -8.82 -22.43 2.71
N GLY A 40 -9.10 -21.14 2.86
CA GLY A 40 -10.46 -20.60 2.78
C GLY A 40 -10.95 -20.52 1.34
N ASP A 41 -12.27 -20.59 1.16
CA ASP A 41 -12.92 -20.33 -0.12
C ASP A 41 -13.29 -18.84 -0.23
N VAL A 42 -12.81 -18.19 -1.29
CA VAL A 42 -13.07 -16.76 -1.54
C VAL A 42 -14.51 -16.55 -2.05
N SER A 43 -15.16 -17.60 -2.56
CA SER A 43 -16.54 -17.52 -3.08
C SER A 43 -17.57 -17.13 -2.03
N SER A 44 -17.28 -17.36 -0.75
CA SER A 44 -18.15 -17.00 0.37
C SER A 44 -17.99 -15.55 0.83
N LEU A 45 -17.03 -14.80 0.28
CA LEU A 45 -16.76 -13.42 0.68
C LEU A 45 -17.56 -12.44 -0.20
N PRO A 46 -17.95 -11.27 0.34
CA PRO A 46 -18.49 -10.20 -0.50
C PRO A 46 -17.44 -9.76 -1.53
N PRO A 47 -17.82 -8.98 -2.57
CA PRO A 47 -16.86 -8.41 -3.51
C PRO A 47 -15.69 -7.74 -2.79
N MET A 48 -14.47 -8.11 -3.17
CA MET A 48 -13.23 -7.63 -2.55
C MET A 48 -12.34 -6.93 -3.59
N ASP A 49 -11.67 -5.86 -3.18
CA ASP A 49 -10.63 -5.19 -3.99
C ASP A 49 -9.24 -5.85 -3.85
N GLY A 50 -9.15 -6.85 -2.97
CA GLY A 50 -7.98 -7.71 -2.78
C GLY A 50 -7.81 -8.70 -3.92
N MET A 51 -6.57 -9.05 -4.24
CA MET A 51 -6.24 -10.09 -5.23
C MET A 51 -5.23 -11.06 -4.62
N ASN A 52 -5.35 -12.35 -4.96
CA ASN A 52 -4.33 -13.32 -4.63
C ASN A 52 -3.08 -13.06 -5.47
N VAL A 53 -1.98 -12.68 -4.82
CA VAL A 53 -0.68 -12.40 -5.46
C VAL A 53 0.39 -13.43 -5.09
N TRP A 54 0.01 -14.55 -4.46
CA TRP A 54 0.95 -15.54 -3.95
C TRP A 54 1.87 -16.11 -5.04
N GLU A 55 1.31 -16.47 -6.19
CA GLU A 55 2.11 -16.97 -7.32
C GLU A 55 3.12 -15.93 -7.81
N SER A 56 2.75 -14.65 -7.76
CA SER A 56 3.64 -13.56 -8.15
C SER A 56 4.77 -13.35 -7.14
N LEU A 57 4.49 -13.50 -5.85
CA LEU A 57 5.51 -13.45 -4.79
C LEU A 57 6.47 -14.64 -4.85
N GLN A 58 6.01 -15.80 -5.32
CA GLN A 58 6.85 -16.96 -5.58
C GLN A 58 7.71 -16.82 -6.85
N GLY A 59 7.50 -15.76 -7.63
CA GLY A 59 8.17 -15.55 -8.92
C GLY A 59 7.66 -16.49 -10.03
N GLU A 60 6.49 -17.12 -9.83
CA GLU A 60 5.88 -18.03 -10.80
C GLU A 60 5.08 -17.25 -11.88
N SER A 61 4.61 -16.03 -11.57
CA SER A 61 3.81 -15.20 -12.48
C SER A 61 4.03 -13.69 -12.28
N SER A 62 3.61 -12.86 -13.23
CA SER A 62 3.50 -11.42 -13.02
C SER A 62 2.30 -11.08 -12.13
N SER A 63 2.37 -9.98 -11.39
CA SER A 63 1.25 -9.54 -10.56
C SER A 63 -0.05 -9.40 -11.37
N PRO A 64 -1.18 -9.99 -10.90
CA PRO A 64 -2.49 -9.79 -11.51
C PRO A 64 -3.02 -8.36 -11.30
N ARG A 65 -2.53 -7.65 -10.28
CA ARG A 65 -2.92 -6.28 -9.96
C ARG A 65 -2.33 -5.31 -10.98
N LYS A 66 -3.21 -4.67 -11.76
CA LYS A 66 -2.83 -3.62 -12.73
C LYS A 66 -3.16 -2.22 -12.25
N GLU A 67 -4.03 -2.10 -11.25
CA GLU A 67 -4.45 -0.82 -10.69
C GLU A 67 -4.60 -0.86 -9.17
N ILE A 68 -4.40 0.30 -8.56
CA ILE A 68 -4.49 0.54 -7.12
C ILE A 68 -5.12 1.91 -6.92
N LEU A 69 -6.32 1.92 -6.35
CA LEU A 69 -6.84 3.14 -5.73
C LEU A 69 -6.10 3.34 -4.40
N VAL A 70 -5.40 4.46 -4.24
CA VAL A 70 -4.70 4.77 -2.98
C VAL A 70 -5.71 5.25 -1.96
N ASN A 71 -6.42 6.33 -2.28
CA ASN A 71 -7.55 6.84 -1.50
C ASN A 71 -8.34 7.87 -2.29
N ILE A 72 -9.59 8.13 -1.88
CA ILE A 72 -10.38 9.32 -2.24
C ILE A 72 -10.91 9.91 -0.93
N ASP A 73 -10.59 11.17 -0.68
CA ASP A 73 -10.99 11.87 0.53
C ASP A 73 -11.89 13.07 0.16
N PRO A 74 -13.20 13.00 0.48
CA PRO A 74 -14.12 14.08 0.19
C PRO A 74 -13.94 15.32 1.08
N PHE A 75 -13.26 15.22 2.22
CA PHE A 75 -13.00 16.36 3.12
C PHE A 75 -11.94 17.29 2.55
N ILE A 76 -10.84 16.74 2.05
CA ILE A 76 -9.83 17.52 1.33
C ILE A 76 -10.15 17.68 -0.16
N ASN A 77 -11.18 17.00 -0.66
CA ASN A 77 -11.53 16.92 -2.08
C ASN A 77 -10.33 16.46 -2.94
N GLY A 78 -9.69 15.38 -2.49
CA GLY A 78 -8.49 14.83 -3.12
C GLY A 78 -8.54 13.32 -3.30
N GLY A 79 -7.63 12.78 -4.09
CA GLY A 79 -7.49 11.36 -4.30
C GLY A 79 -6.26 11.00 -5.13
N SER A 80 -5.91 9.72 -5.11
CA SER A 80 -4.79 9.20 -5.90
C SER A 80 -5.08 7.78 -6.39
N ILE A 81 -4.65 7.51 -7.63
CA ILE A 81 -4.77 6.21 -8.27
C ILE A 81 -3.46 5.89 -9.00
N ARG A 82 -3.08 4.61 -8.98
CA ARG A 82 -1.99 4.07 -9.80
C ARG A 82 -2.55 3.05 -10.79
N VAL A 83 -2.21 3.18 -12.06
CA VAL A 83 -2.55 2.20 -13.11
C VAL A 83 -1.30 1.93 -13.94
N GLY A 84 -0.79 0.70 -13.86
CA GLY A 84 0.48 0.32 -14.45
C GLY A 84 1.62 1.19 -13.92
N GLU A 85 2.29 1.89 -14.84
CA GLU A 85 3.42 2.76 -14.55
C GLU A 85 2.99 4.17 -14.12
N TRP A 86 1.72 4.52 -14.33
CA TRP A 86 1.23 5.87 -14.09
C TRP A 86 0.61 6.01 -12.71
N LYS A 87 0.96 7.09 -12.02
CA LYS A 87 0.28 7.53 -10.81
C LYS A 87 -0.30 8.91 -11.06
N LEU A 88 -1.61 9.04 -10.82
CA LEU A 88 -2.29 10.32 -10.77
C LEU A 88 -2.44 10.74 -9.31
N LEU A 89 -2.12 11.99 -9.04
CA LEU A 89 -2.42 12.65 -7.78
C LEU A 89 -3.32 13.84 -8.07
N PHE A 90 -4.54 13.78 -7.56
CA PHE A 90 -5.52 14.85 -7.60
C PHE A 90 -5.64 15.40 -6.18
N THR A 91 -4.88 16.42 -5.83
CA THR A 91 -4.90 16.97 -4.47
C THR A 91 -5.76 18.22 -4.43
N GLY A 92 -6.90 18.13 -3.75
CA GLY A 92 -7.55 19.29 -3.17
C GLY A 92 -6.83 19.69 -1.89
N ARG A 93 -6.40 20.96 -1.80
CA ARG A 93 -5.72 21.62 -0.66
C ARG A 93 -4.61 20.80 0.03
N ALA A 94 -3.36 21.17 -0.23
CA ALA A 94 -2.18 20.53 0.31
C ALA A 94 -2.22 20.37 1.85
N LEU A 95 -2.01 19.15 2.34
CA LEU A 95 -1.85 18.84 3.78
C LEU A 95 -0.79 19.73 4.47
N LYS A 96 0.17 20.27 3.70
CA LYS A 96 1.15 21.26 4.16
C LYS A 96 0.51 22.54 4.71
N GLU A 97 -0.64 22.97 4.21
CA GLU A 97 -1.37 24.13 4.75
C GLU A 97 -1.98 23.83 6.12
N PHE A 98 -2.37 22.57 6.38
CA PHE A 98 -3.00 22.17 7.63
C PHE A 98 -1.98 21.83 8.73
N ASN A 99 -0.84 21.27 8.38
CA ASN A 99 0.25 21.03 9.31
C ASN A 99 1.59 20.88 8.55
N PRO A 100 2.48 21.90 8.60
CA PRO A 100 3.74 21.89 7.86
C PRO A 100 4.74 20.83 8.34
N ASN A 101 4.55 20.28 9.55
CA ASN A 101 5.48 19.39 10.23
C ASN A 101 4.97 17.94 10.32
N VAL A 102 3.97 17.57 9.50
CA VAL A 102 3.34 16.23 9.50
C VAL A 102 4.35 15.09 9.38
N PHE A 103 5.44 15.31 8.66
CA PHE A 103 6.41 14.26 8.31
C PHE A 103 7.65 14.24 9.20
N ASP A 104 7.81 15.18 10.13
CA ASP A 104 9.05 15.37 10.93
C ASP A 104 9.39 14.20 11.85
N ARG A 105 8.46 13.25 12.06
CA ARG A 105 8.63 12.11 12.98
C ARG A 105 8.52 10.72 12.34
N ILE A 106 8.49 10.64 11.01
CA ILE A 106 8.28 9.37 10.29
C ILE A 106 9.62 8.72 9.86
N ALA A 107 10.71 9.50 9.84
CA ALA A 107 12.00 9.10 9.27
C ALA A 107 12.68 7.90 9.96
N GLU A 108 12.49 7.68 11.26
CA GLU A 108 13.27 6.66 11.99
C GLU A 108 12.76 5.22 11.77
N LEU A 109 11.54 5.03 11.25
CA LEU A 109 10.94 3.69 11.09
C LEU A 109 10.93 3.16 9.63
N GLN A 110 11.31 3.98 8.64
CA GLN A 110 11.06 3.67 7.22
C GLN A 110 12.30 3.24 6.41
N TYR A 111 13.50 3.31 6.98
CA TYR A 111 14.77 3.18 6.24
C TYR A 111 14.89 1.93 5.33
N GLU A 112 14.31 0.78 5.72
CA GLU A 112 14.38 -0.45 4.92
C GLU A 112 13.20 -0.66 3.95
N ALA A 113 12.12 0.09 4.11
CA ALA A 113 10.92 0.00 3.26
C ALA A 113 10.80 1.17 2.27
N GLU A 114 11.71 2.13 2.36
CA GLU A 114 11.65 3.40 1.65
C GLU A 114 12.50 3.39 0.38
N VAL A 115 11.98 4.04 -0.67
CA VAL A 115 12.78 4.39 -1.84
C VAL A 115 13.72 5.53 -1.40
N THR A 116 15.02 5.26 -1.33
CA THR A 116 16.02 6.28 -1.00
C THR A 116 16.13 7.28 -2.15
N CYS A 117 15.33 8.34 -2.09
CA CYS A 117 15.43 9.48 -2.98
C CYS A 117 16.57 10.41 -2.51
N GLY A 118 17.30 10.96 -3.47
CA GLY A 118 18.35 11.95 -3.21
C GLY A 118 17.76 13.34 -2.90
N GLU A 119 18.61 14.36 -2.95
CA GLU A 119 18.15 15.75 -2.89
C GLU A 119 17.21 16.07 -4.05
N ILE A 120 16.20 16.89 -3.78
CA ILE A 120 15.23 17.32 -4.79
C ILE A 120 15.98 18.15 -5.86
N PRO A 121 15.91 17.77 -7.15
CA PRO A 121 16.54 18.53 -8.21
C PRO A 121 15.99 19.96 -8.31
N GLU A 122 16.85 20.95 -8.61
CA GLU A 122 16.42 22.35 -8.77
C GLU A 122 15.38 22.54 -9.89
N ASN A 123 15.37 21.66 -10.89
CA ASN A 123 14.42 21.68 -12.01
C ASN A 123 13.16 20.85 -11.77
N ALA A 124 12.94 20.34 -10.55
CA ALA A 124 11.74 19.60 -10.21
C ALA A 124 10.49 20.47 -10.45
N THR A 125 9.51 19.92 -11.16
CA THR A 125 8.29 20.63 -11.56
C THR A 125 7.10 20.29 -10.67
N ALA A 126 7.17 19.18 -9.95
CA ALA A 126 6.09 18.66 -9.14
C ALA A 126 5.86 19.52 -7.90
N THR A 127 4.80 20.34 -7.92
CA THR A 127 4.31 21.07 -6.74
C THR A 127 2.98 20.52 -6.23
N CYS A 128 2.12 20.01 -7.13
CA CYS A 128 0.92 19.21 -6.85
C CYS A 128 -0.01 19.73 -5.75
N ASN A 129 -0.10 21.06 -5.64
CA ASN A 129 -0.92 21.74 -4.63
C ASN A 129 -2.22 22.32 -5.21
N ASP A 130 -2.37 22.30 -6.54
CA ASP A 130 -3.49 22.93 -7.24
C ASP A 130 -4.60 21.92 -7.55
N ILE A 131 -5.82 22.24 -7.11
CA ILE A 131 -7.03 21.43 -7.33
C ILE A 131 -7.42 21.42 -8.82
N SER A 132 -7.09 22.49 -9.54
CA SER A 132 -7.41 22.62 -10.96
C SER A 132 -6.44 21.85 -11.87
N HIS A 133 -5.27 21.45 -11.34
CA HIS A 133 -4.21 20.80 -12.10
C HIS A 133 -3.72 19.52 -11.40
N PRO A 134 -4.27 18.34 -11.74
CA PRO A 134 -3.78 17.08 -11.21
C PRO A 134 -2.38 16.77 -11.73
N CYS A 135 -1.54 16.22 -10.85
CA CYS A 135 -0.21 15.75 -11.23
C CYS A 135 -0.25 14.32 -11.76
N LEU A 136 0.59 14.05 -12.74
CA LEU A 136 0.80 12.73 -13.31
C LEU A 136 2.29 12.38 -13.27
N PHE A 137 2.58 11.19 -12.77
CA PHE A 137 3.94 10.66 -12.67
C PHE A 137 4.05 9.32 -13.36
N ASN A 138 5.21 9.06 -13.97
CA ASN A 138 5.58 7.71 -14.40
C ASN A 138 6.50 7.11 -13.35
N ILE A 139 5.97 6.22 -12.51
CA ILE A 139 6.65 5.60 -11.38
C ILE A 139 7.78 4.65 -11.84
N SER A 140 7.71 4.12 -13.06
CA SER A 140 8.78 3.27 -13.59
C SER A 140 10.04 4.07 -13.93
N SER A 141 9.88 5.31 -14.41
CA SER A 141 11.00 6.20 -14.75
C SER A 141 11.37 7.20 -13.65
N ASP A 142 10.38 7.63 -12.86
CA ASP A 142 10.49 8.61 -11.78
C ASP A 142 9.82 8.07 -10.51
N PRO A 143 10.48 7.17 -9.76
CA PRO A 143 9.96 6.64 -8.50
C PRO A 143 9.84 7.70 -7.39
N CYS A 144 10.56 8.82 -7.52
CA CYS A 144 10.62 9.89 -6.53
C CYS A 144 9.60 11.01 -6.80
N GLU A 145 8.86 10.95 -7.90
CA GLU A 145 7.76 11.87 -8.23
C GLU A 145 8.22 13.34 -8.30
N PHE A 146 9.41 13.58 -8.84
CA PHE A 146 9.98 14.93 -8.98
C PHE A 146 9.43 15.72 -10.17
N TYR A 147 8.97 15.03 -11.21
CA TYR A 147 8.56 15.67 -12.46
C TYR A 147 7.11 15.37 -12.80
N ASP A 148 6.27 16.41 -12.77
CA ASP A 148 4.91 16.32 -13.29
C ASP A 148 4.92 16.30 -14.82
N VAL A 149 4.31 15.26 -15.40
CA VAL A 149 4.16 15.07 -16.85
C VAL A 149 2.70 15.14 -17.30
N SER A 150 1.79 15.66 -16.47
CA SER A 150 0.36 15.82 -16.75
C SER A 150 0.09 16.58 -18.06
N GLY A 151 0.81 17.68 -18.30
CA GLY A 151 0.70 18.48 -19.52
C GLY A 151 1.19 17.79 -20.79
N LEU A 152 2.07 16.79 -20.66
CA LEU A 152 2.58 16.02 -21.80
C LEU A 152 1.65 14.86 -22.18
N TYR A 153 0.89 14.33 -21.21
CA TYR A 153 0.02 13.16 -21.39
C TYR A 153 -1.42 13.41 -20.92
N PRO A 154 -2.14 14.38 -21.50
CA PRO A 154 -3.49 14.74 -21.06
C PRO A 154 -4.51 13.59 -21.22
N SER A 155 -4.34 12.71 -22.22
CA SER A 155 -5.20 11.54 -22.42
C SER A 155 -5.09 10.51 -21.29
N VAL A 156 -3.89 10.36 -20.71
CA VAL A 156 -3.66 9.49 -19.55
C VAL A 156 -4.32 10.09 -18.31
N VAL A 157 -4.18 11.41 -18.12
CA VAL A 157 -4.86 12.14 -17.04
C VAL A 157 -6.37 11.93 -17.10
N GLU A 158 -6.98 12.14 -18.27
CA GLU A 158 -8.43 11.96 -18.45
C GLU A 158 -8.87 10.53 -18.13
N THR A 159 -8.11 9.53 -18.58
CA THR A 159 -8.39 8.11 -18.32
C THR A 159 -8.36 7.81 -16.82
N LEU A 160 -7.32 8.27 -16.11
CA LEU A 160 -7.15 8.04 -14.67
C LEU A 160 -8.20 8.79 -13.86
N MET A 161 -8.55 10.01 -14.27
CA MET A 161 -9.58 10.82 -13.62
C MET A 161 -10.98 10.20 -13.79
N SER A 162 -11.27 9.64 -14.96
CA SER A 162 -12.49 8.87 -15.21
C SER A 162 -12.59 7.63 -14.31
N LYS A 163 -11.48 6.91 -14.13
CA LYS A 163 -11.41 5.78 -13.18
C LYS A 163 -11.66 6.21 -11.74
N LEU A 164 -11.03 7.29 -11.28
CA LEU A 164 -11.29 7.86 -9.95
C LEU A 164 -12.77 8.20 -9.76
N LYS A 165 -13.42 8.80 -10.76
CA LYS A 165 -14.86 9.09 -10.72
C LYS A 165 -15.70 7.82 -10.61
N SER A 166 -15.32 6.76 -11.33
CA SER A 166 -15.97 5.44 -11.22
C SER A 166 -15.87 4.88 -9.81
N TYR A 167 -14.68 4.90 -9.20
CA TYR A 167 -14.48 4.45 -7.82
C TYR A 167 -15.30 5.28 -6.83
N ASN A 168 -15.27 6.61 -6.96
CA ASN A 168 -16.01 7.51 -6.09
C ASN A 168 -17.53 7.26 -6.15
N SER A 169 -18.07 6.84 -7.30
CA SER A 169 -19.50 6.51 -7.43
C SER A 169 -19.95 5.29 -6.61
N THR A 170 -19.00 4.45 -6.20
CA THR A 170 -19.24 3.27 -5.35
C THR A 170 -18.88 3.50 -3.88
N ALA A 171 -18.37 4.70 -3.55
CA ALA A 171 -17.87 5.00 -2.21
C ALA A 171 -19.01 5.08 -1.19
N VAL A 172 -18.76 4.51 -0.01
CA VAL A 172 -19.60 4.72 1.17
C VAL A 172 -19.19 6.00 1.87
N LEU A 173 -20.12 6.65 2.58
CA LEU A 173 -19.81 7.88 3.31
C LEU A 173 -18.75 7.64 4.39
N PRO A 174 -17.81 8.58 4.60
CA PRO A 174 -16.87 8.51 5.71
C PRO A 174 -17.60 8.41 7.04
N SER A 175 -17.22 7.43 7.87
CA SER A 175 -17.85 7.19 9.18
C SER A 175 -17.31 8.11 10.28
N ASN A 176 -17.16 9.40 9.98
CA ASN A 176 -16.55 10.41 10.84
C ASN A 176 -17.58 10.92 11.89
N LYS A 177 -18.08 10.01 12.73
CA LYS A 177 -19.08 10.35 13.76
C LYS A 177 -18.45 11.22 14.86
N PRO A 178 -19.22 12.14 15.47
CA PRO A 178 -18.73 12.89 16.62
C PRO A 178 -18.38 11.94 17.76
N PHE A 179 -17.41 12.34 18.58
CA PHE A 179 -17.05 11.62 19.79
C PHE A 179 -18.28 11.45 20.68
N ASP A 180 -18.55 10.22 21.12
CA ASP A 180 -19.60 9.92 22.09
C ASP A 180 -19.04 10.17 23.50
N PRO A 181 -19.55 11.16 24.26
CA PRO A 181 -19.03 11.44 25.60
C PRO A 181 -19.09 10.25 26.55
N ARG A 182 -20.01 9.31 26.31
CA ARG A 182 -20.14 8.07 27.11
C ARG A 182 -18.99 7.12 26.89
N ALA A 183 -18.24 7.24 25.80
CA ALA A 183 -17.04 6.44 25.53
C ALA A 183 -15.86 6.81 26.44
N ASN A 184 -15.96 7.91 27.20
CA ASN A 184 -14.86 8.40 28.01
C ASN A 184 -14.42 7.33 29.04
N PRO A 185 -13.14 6.90 29.03
CA PRO A 185 -12.63 5.87 29.93
C PRO A 185 -12.86 6.17 31.42
N ILE A 186 -13.06 7.43 31.81
CA ILE A 186 -13.42 7.79 33.19
C ILE A 186 -14.67 7.05 33.69
N PHE A 187 -15.60 6.72 32.79
CA PHE A 187 -16.81 5.96 33.09
C PHE A 187 -16.61 4.44 33.07
N TRP A 188 -15.44 3.96 32.64
CA TRP A 188 -15.14 2.54 32.39
C TRP A 188 -13.86 2.09 33.09
N ASN A 189 -13.70 2.45 34.36
CA ASN A 189 -12.54 2.12 35.18
C ASN A 189 -11.20 2.49 34.50
N ASN A 190 -11.16 3.66 33.87
CA ASN A 190 -10.03 4.18 33.09
C ASN A 190 -9.53 3.25 31.97
N THR A 191 -10.41 2.39 31.44
CA THR A 191 -10.11 1.44 30.37
C THR A 191 -10.95 1.73 29.13
N TRP A 192 -10.38 1.55 27.94
CA TRP A 192 -11.14 1.57 26.69
C TRP A 192 -11.95 0.28 26.56
N THR A 193 -13.27 0.39 26.44
CA THR A 193 -14.18 -0.76 26.33
C THR A 193 -15.24 -0.50 25.26
N ASN A 194 -16.01 -1.53 24.86
CA ASN A 194 -17.19 -1.35 24.02
C ASN A 194 -18.39 -0.91 24.87
N TRP A 195 -18.49 0.40 25.12
CA TRP A 195 -19.47 0.96 26.05
C TRP A 195 -20.94 0.70 25.67
N PHE A 196 -21.25 0.43 24.40
CA PHE A 196 -22.63 0.13 23.98
C PHE A 196 -23.13 -1.23 24.47
N ASP A 197 -22.25 -2.22 24.63
CA ASP A 197 -22.62 -3.57 25.07
C ASP A 197 -23.14 -3.58 26.53
N TYR A 198 -22.80 -2.55 27.32
CA TYR A 198 -23.19 -2.40 28.71
C TYR A 198 -24.42 -1.51 28.92
N ILE A 199 -24.79 -0.70 27.92
CA ILE A 199 -25.95 0.19 28.01
C ILE A 199 -27.26 -0.61 27.86
N ASP A 200 -27.26 -1.68 27.06
CA ASP A 200 -28.44 -2.54 26.85
C ASP A 200 -28.79 -3.42 28.07
N GLN A 201 -27.87 -3.61 29.02
CA GLN A 201 -28.19 -4.34 30.23
C GLN A 201 -29.00 -3.51 31.24
N ASN A 202 -28.80 -2.19 31.26
CA ASN A 202 -29.48 -1.29 32.21
C ASN A 202 -30.89 -0.86 31.75
N SER A 203 -31.20 -0.96 30.46
CA SER A 203 -32.56 -0.74 29.94
C SER A 203 -33.48 -1.92 30.28
N LEU A 204 -32.98 -3.15 30.20
CA LEU A 204 -33.72 -4.37 30.57
C LEU A 204 -33.98 -4.46 32.08
N THR A 205 -33.06 -4.00 32.94
CA THR A 205 -33.28 -4.00 34.39
C THR A 205 -34.37 -3.03 34.84
N ASN A 206 -34.56 -1.92 34.12
CA ASN A 206 -35.58 -0.93 34.46
C ASN A 206 -36.99 -1.37 34.05
N GLU A 207 -37.16 -2.07 32.93
CA GLU A 207 -38.46 -2.67 32.57
C GLU A 207 -38.86 -3.80 33.53
N ILE A 208 -37.90 -4.64 33.95
CA ILE A 208 -38.17 -5.71 34.91
C ILE A 208 -38.57 -5.10 36.27
N LEU A 209 -37.84 -4.10 36.78
CA LEU A 209 -38.19 -3.44 38.05
C LEU A 209 -39.58 -2.76 38.01
N LEU A 210 -39.96 -2.12 36.91
CA LEU A 210 -41.29 -1.51 36.76
C LEU A 210 -42.41 -2.57 36.69
N SER A 211 -42.18 -3.72 36.05
CA SER A 211 -43.16 -4.82 36.04
C SER A 211 -43.34 -5.46 37.43
N TRP A 212 -42.27 -5.58 38.21
CA TRP A 212 -42.35 -6.13 39.57
C TRP A 212 -43.04 -5.18 40.56
N MET A 213 -42.91 -3.86 40.40
CA MET A 213 -43.61 -2.89 41.23
C MET A 213 -45.11 -2.75 40.93
N GLN A 214 -45.57 -3.16 39.74
CA GLN A 214 -47.00 -3.21 39.39
C GLN A 214 -47.72 -4.48 39.86
N ILE A 215 -46.98 -5.55 40.17
CA ILE A 215 -47.57 -6.81 40.67
C ILE A 215 -47.78 -6.79 42.20
N TYR A 216 -47.11 -5.87 42.90
CA TYR A 216 -47.17 -5.74 44.37
C TYR A 216 -47.92 -4.50 44.89
N ASN A 217 -48.77 -3.89 44.07
CA ASN A 217 -49.79 -2.89 44.45
C ASN A 217 -51.16 -3.32 43.92
#